data_AF-A0A375AEJ5-F1
#
_entry.id   AF-A0A375AEJ5-F1
#
_cell.length_a   1.000
_cell.length_b   1.000
_cell.length_c   1.000
_cell.angle_alpha   90.00
_cell.angle_beta   90.00
_cell.angle_gamma   90.00
#
_symmetry.space_group_name_H-M   'P 1'
#
loop_
_entity.id
_entity.type
_entity.pdbx_description
1 polymer ?
#
loop_
_entity_poly.entity_id
_entity_poly.type
_entity_poly.pdbx_seq_one_letter_code
_entity_poly.pdbx_strand_id
1 'polypeptide(L)'
;MIIPRTIKIVAFGPAARTDLGQCIYAGLISAGRKAAKKVCIYLIVGAVAIPAVSWLAFKTGLTGDDTDGVGRSGLSLYTDAGTGCQYISAGGSGITPRMDKDGYQICDDRPVRMAVRHD
;
A
#
# COMPACT_ATOMS: atom_id res chain seq x y z
N MET A 1 -2.11 -47.67 60.80
CA MET A 1 -0.83 -46.92 60.87
C MET A 1 -0.02 -47.29 59.63
N ILE A 2 -0.03 -46.44 58.59
CA ILE A 2 0.72 -46.69 57.34
C ILE A 2 2.10 -46.05 57.53
N ILE A 3 3.15 -46.87 57.55
CA ILE A 3 4.53 -46.39 57.69
C ILE A 3 5.02 -46.01 56.28
N PRO A 4 5.27 -44.73 55.98
CA PRO A 4 5.77 -44.34 54.66
C PRO A 4 7.21 -44.84 54.48
N ARG A 5 7.46 -45.65 53.45
CA ARG A 5 8.80 -46.09 53.04
C ARG A 5 9.33 -45.13 51.98
N THR A 6 10.42 -44.42 52.28
CA THR A 6 11.16 -43.62 51.31
C THR A 6 12.41 -44.39 50.86
N ILE A 7 12.61 -44.50 49.55
CA ILE A 7 13.79 -45.14 48.95
C ILE A 7 14.60 -44.03 48.26
N LYS A 8 15.90 -43.94 48.58
CA LYS A 8 16.80 -43.01 47.89
C LYS A 8 17.12 -43.55 46.49
N ILE A 9 16.71 -42.81 45.47
CA ILE A 9 17.05 -43.11 44.07
C ILE A 9 18.47 -42.58 43.83
N VAL A 10 19.43 -43.48 43.64
CA VAL A 10 20.87 -43.12 43.50
C VAL A 10 21.23 -42.83 42.04
N ALA A 11 20.60 -43.53 41.08
CA ALA A 11 20.72 -43.27 39.65
C ALA A 11 19.54 -43.88 38.87
N PHE A 12 19.09 -43.19 37.81
CA PHE A 12 18.11 -43.75 36.87
C PHE A 12 18.76 -44.75 35.92
N GLY A 13 18.09 -45.87 35.67
CA GLY A 13 18.51 -46.86 34.66
C GLY A 13 18.44 -46.29 33.23
N PRO A 14 19.14 -46.90 32.26
CA PRO A 14 19.23 -46.39 30.88
C PRO A 14 17.86 -46.19 30.21
N ALA A 15 16.93 -47.14 30.38
CA ALA A 15 15.59 -47.09 29.80
C ALA A 15 14.73 -45.93 30.35
N ALA A 16 14.83 -45.64 31.65
CA ALA A 16 14.11 -44.52 32.27
C ALA A 16 14.61 -43.16 31.76
N ARG A 17 15.91 -43.04 31.43
CA ARG A 17 16.49 -41.81 30.85
C ARG A 17 16.02 -41.59 29.42
N THR A 18 15.94 -42.65 28.62
CA THR A 18 15.46 -42.57 27.23
C THR A 18 13.98 -42.24 27.17
N ASP A 19 13.16 -42.84 28.04
CA ASP A 19 11.72 -42.59 28.11
C ASP A 19 11.42 -41.14 28.54
N LEU A 20 12.12 -40.65 29.57
CA LEU A 20 12.04 -39.25 29.98
C LEU A 20 12.45 -38.30 28.84
N GLY A 21 13.53 -38.62 28.12
CA GLY A 21 13.96 -37.86 26.95
C GLY A 21 12.87 -37.78 25.88
N GLN A 22 12.27 -38.91 25.50
CA GLN A 22 11.18 -38.98 24.52
C GLN A 22 9.96 -38.16 24.95
N CYS A 23 9.60 -38.20 26.24
CA CYS A 23 8.49 -37.41 26.79
C CYS A 23 8.75 -35.90 26.69
N ILE A 24 9.97 -35.45 27.00
CA ILE A 24 10.37 -34.03 26.88
C ILE A 24 10.32 -33.59 25.41
N TYR A 25 10.86 -34.40 24.49
CA TYR A 25 10.82 -34.09 23.06
C TYR A 25 9.39 -34.01 22.52
N ALA A 26 8.53 -34.97 22.86
CA ALA A 26 7.13 -34.97 22.44
C ALA A 26 6.37 -33.74 22.99
N GLY A 27 6.61 -33.38 24.25
CA GLY A 27 6.06 -32.18 24.88
C GLY A 27 6.46 -30.91 24.13
N LEU A 28 7.75 -30.74 23.85
CA LEU A 28 8.29 -29.57 23.13
C LEU A 28 7.71 -29.44 21.72
N ILE A 29 7.69 -30.54 20.95
CA ILE A 29 7.16 -30.56 19.58
C ILE A 29 5.67 -30.21 19.57
N SER A 30 4.89 -30.74 20.52
CA SER A 30 3.45 -30.49 20.60
C SER A 30 3.11 -29.03 20.93
N ALA A 31 3.88 -28.40 21.83
CA ALA A 31 3.76 -26.99 22.15
C ALA A 31 4.18 -26.10 20.95
N GLY A 32 5.31 -26.45 20.32
CA GLY A 32 5.81 -25.78 19.12
C GLY A 32 4.80 -25.82 17.97
N ARG A 33 4.15 -26.96 17.72
CA ARG A 33 3.13 -27.10 16.67
C ARG A 33 1.92 -26.19 16.90
N LYS A 34 1.46 -26.04 18.15
CA LYS A 34 0.36 -25.14 18.49
C LYS A 34 0.74 -23.67 18.26
N ALA A 35 1.95 -23.28 18.67
CA ALA A 35 2.46 -21.93 18.44
C ALA A 35 2.61 -21.63 16.94
N ALA A 36 3.26 -22.53 16.19
CA ALA A 36 3.42 -22.41 14.74
C ALA A 36 2.07 -22.29 14.02
N LYS A 37 1.07 -23.10 14.41
CA LYS A 37 -0.28 -23.01 13.82
C LYS A 37 -0.91 -21.64 14.06
N LYS A 38 -0.80 -21.07 15.27
CA LYS A 38 -1.31 -19.72 15.57
C LYS A 38 -0.60 -18.65 14.74
N VAL A 39 0.72 -18.72 14.64
CA VAL A 39 1.52 -17.80 13.82
C VAL A 39 1.10 -17.88 12.36
N CYS A 40 1.00 -19.08 11.78
CA CYS A 40 0.51 -19.26 10.41
C CYS A 40 -0.89 -18.67 10.21
N ILE A 41 -1.81 -18.88 11.16
CA ILE A 41 -3.16 -18.30 11.09
C ILE A 41 -3.08 -16.77 11.07
N TYR A 42 -2.30 -16.15 11.97
CA TYR A 42 -2.18 -14.70 12.00
C TYR A 42 -1.55 -14.14 10.73
N LEU A 43 -0.55 -14.82 10.15
CA LEU A 43 0.04 -14.43 8.87
C LEU A 43 -0.98 -14.50 7.74
N ILE A 44 -1.78 -15.57 7.66
CA ILE A 44 -2.82 -15.72 6.65
C ILE A 44 -3.90 -14.64 6.83
N VAL A 45 -4.36 -14.42 8.06
CA VAL A 45 -5.36 -13.39 8.36
C VAL A 45 -4.83 -12.01 7.99
N GLY A 46 -3.59 -11.67 8.35
CA GLY A 46 -2.97 -10.40 7.96
C GLY A 46 -2.82 -10.26 6.44
N ALA A 47 -2.36 -11.31 5.77
CA ALA A 47 -2.19 -11.32 4.32
C ALA A 47 -3.50 -11.14 3.54
N VAL A 48 -4.65 -11.49 4.13
CA VAL A 48 -5.97 -11.28 3.53
C VAL A 48 -6.59 -9.95 3.99
N ALA A 49 -6.56 -9.65 5.28
CA ALA A 49 -7.23 -8.49 5.86
C ALA A 49 -6.62 -7.17 5.39
N ILE A 50 -5.29 -7.07 5.32
CA ILE A 50 -4.60 -5.84 4.91
C ILE A 50 -4.98 -5.42 3.47
N PRO A 51 -4.82 -6.28 2.43
CA PRO A 51 -5.22 -5.90 1.08
C PRO A 51 -6.73 -5.74 0.94
N ALA A 52 -7.55 -6.51 1.67
CA ALA A 52 -9.00 -6.36 1.62
C ALA A 52 -9.47 -5.00 2.16
N VAL A 53 -8.91 -4.55 3.29
CA VAL A 53 -9.21 -3.23 3.86
C VAL A 53 -8.72 -2.12 2.93
N SER A 54 -7.52 -2.25 2.37
CA SER A 54 -6.98 -1.27 1.41
C SER A 54 -7.84 -1.17 0.14
N TRP A 55 -8.23 -2.30 -0.44
CA TRP A 55 -9.13 -2.35 -1.59
C TRP A 55 -10.49 -1.74 -1.28
N LEU A 56 -11.06 -2.05 -0.11
CA LEU A 56 -12.34 -1.49 0.30
C LEU A 56 -12.26 0.03 0.47
N ALA A 57 -11.22 0.54 1.13
CA ALA A 57 -11.01 1.98 1.32
C ALA A 57 -10.91 2.74 -0.02
N PHE A 58 -10.23 2.15 -1.00
CA PHE A 58 -10.18 2.68 -2.37
C PHE A 58 -11.57 2.67 -3.03
N LYS A 59 -12.31 1.55 -2.93
CA LYS A 59 -13.64 1.41 -3.54
C LYS A 59 -14.70 2.32 -2.93
N THR A 60 -14.60 2.63 -1.64
CA THR A 60 -15.52 3.56 -0.97
C THR A 60 -15.13 5.02 -1.14
N GLY A 61 -14.03 5.31 -1.86
CA GLY A 61 -13.54 6.68 -2.05
C GLY A 61 -12.95 7.30 -0.78
N LEU A 62 -12.62 6.50 0.24
CA LEU A 62 -12.08 7.01 1.51
C LEU A 62 -10.67 7.60 1.34
N THR A 63 -9.98 7.21 0.26
CA THR A 63 -8.64 7.66 -0.09
C THR A 63 -8.61 8.69 -1.22
N GLY A 64 -9.77 9.05 -1.78
CA GLY A 64 -9.85 10.04 -2.86
C GLY A 64 -9.98 11.45 -2.29
N ASP A 65 -9.35 12.42 -2.93
CA ASP A 65 -9.55 13.85 -2.64
C ASP A 65 -10.20 14.60 -3.82
N ASP A 66 -10.43 15.91 -3.64
CA ASP A 66 -11.07 16.76 -4.66
C ASP A 66 -10.26 16.86 -5.97
N THR A 67 -9.00 16.43 -5.98
CA THR A 67 -8.13 16.37 -7.16
C THR A 67 -8.23 15.04 -7.92
N ASP A 68 -8.71 13.98 -7.26
CA ASP A 68 -8.88 12.64 -7.82
C ASP A 68 -10.20 12.53 -8.62
N GLY A 69 -10.25 13.21 -9.77
CA GLY A 69 -11.41 13.18 -10.66
C GLY A 69 -11.78 11.76 -11.13
N VAL A 70 -13.08 11.45 -11.17
CA VAL A 70 -13.63 10.13 -11.56
C VAL A 70 -13.43 9.78 -13.05
N GLY A 71 -12.97 10.75 -13.85
CA GLY A 71 -12.73 10.64 -15.28
C GLY A 71 -11.91 11.81 -15.78
N ARG A 72 -11.55 11.78 -17.07
CA ARG A 72 -10.83 12.90 -17.69
C ARG A 72 -11.68 14.17 -17.59
N SER A 73 -11.09 15.27 -17.14
CA SER A 73 -11.77 16.54 -16.85
C SER A 73 -12.42 17.22 -18.07
N GLY A 74 -12.29 16.66 -19.27
CA GLY A 74 -12.75 17.28 -20.52
C GLY A 74 -11.93 18.51 -20.94
N LEU A 75 -10.89 18.86 -20.18
CA LEU A 75 -10.00 19.97 -20.47
C LEU A 75 -9.07 19.60 -21.63
N SER A 76 -9.07 20.46 -22.65
CA SER A 76 -8.23 20.34 -23.84
C SER A 76 -7.29 21.55 -23.92
N LEU A 77 -6.05 21.29 -24.34
CA LEU A 77 -5.04 22.32 -24.56
C LEU A 77 -5.14 22.84 -25.99
N TYR A 78 -5.15 24.16 -26.13
CA TYR A 78 -5.12 24.85 -27.41
C TYR A 78 -3.94 25.81 -27.45
N THR A 79 -3.30 25.89 -28.61
CA THR A 79 -2.29 26.92 -28.89
C THR A 79 -2.83 27.80 -29.99
N ASP A 80 -2.95 29.10 -29.72
CA ASP A 80 -3.37 30.07 -30.71
C ASP A 80 -2.25 30.23 -31.76
N ALA A 81 -2.61 30.08 -33.03
CA ALA A 81 -1.63 30.12 -34.12
C ALA A 81 -1.13 31.54 -34.44
N GLY A 82 -1.88 32.57 -34.07
CA GLY A 82 -1.54 33.97 -34.31
C GLY A 82 -0.66 34.59 -33.23
N THR A 83 -0.67 34.03 -32.02
CA THR A 83 0.08 34.53 -30.86
C THR A 83 1.07 33.52 -30.29
N GLY A 84 0.92 32.24 -30.59
CA GLY A 84 1.68 31.16 -29.96
C GLY A 84 1.26 30.89 -28.51
N CYS A 85 0.24 31.57 -27.99
CA CYS A 85 -0.19 31.47 -26.61
C CYS A 85 -1.07 30.25 -26.34
N GLN A 86 -0.88 29.65 -25.16
CA GLN A 86 -1.61 28.46 -24.73
C GLN A 86 -2.85 28.81 -23.92
N TYR A 87 -3.88 27.98 -24.12
CA TYR A 87 -5.16 28.08 -23.46
C TYR A 87 -5.68 26.70 -23.07
N ILE A 88 -6.55 26.68 -22.07
CA ILE A 88 -7.29 25.50 -21.64
C ILE A 88 -8.78 25.76 -21.89
N SER A 89 -9.50 24.80 -22.44
CA SER A 89 -10.97 24.85 -22.59
C SER A 89 -11.61 23.52 -22.23
N ALA A 90 -12.79 23.58 -21.62
CA ALA A 90 -13.62 22.41 -21.36
C ALA A 90 -14.69 22.29 -22.47
N GLY A 91 -14.54 21.30 -23.37
CA GLY A 91 -15.63 20.86 -24.26
C GLY A 91 -16.35 21.95 -25.08
N GLY A 92 -15.64 22.95 -25.62
CA GLY A 92 -16.23 24.03 -26.43
C GLY A 92 -16.89 25.16 -25.63
N SER A 93 -16.70 25.19 -24.31
CA SER A 93 -17.09 26.29 -23.42
C SER A 93 -15.98 27.35 -23.33
N GLY A 94 -16.02 28.19 -22.27
CA GLY A 94 -15.06 29.27 -22.03
C GLY A 94 -13.61 28.81 -22.17
N ILE A 95 -12.79 29.72 -22.69
CA ILE A 95 -11.35 29.55 -22.88
C ILE A 95 -10.65 30.35 -21.79
N THR A 96 -9.70 29.74 -21.08
CA THR A 96 -8.88 30.42 -20.06
C THR A 96 -7.40 30.35 -20.45
N PRO A 97 -6.65 31.48 -20.35
CA PRO A 97 -5.21 31.49 -20.53
C PRO A 97 -4.51 30.50 -19.62
N ARG A 98 -3.52 29.78 -20.15
CA ARG A 98 -2.67 28.91 -19.33
C ARG A 98 -1.52 29.73 -18.76
N MET A 99 -1.42 29.78 -17.44
CA MET A 99 -0.40 30.56 -16.73
C MET A 99 0.82 29.69 -16.40
N ASP A 100 1.99 30.31 -16.36
CA ASP A 100 3.22 29.74 -15.81
C ASP A 100 3.28 29.89 -14.28
N LYS A 101 4.41 29.49 -13.68
CA LYS A 101 4.64 29.59 -12.23
C LYS A 101 4.73 31.03 -11.69
N ASP A 102 5.00 32.00 -12.57
CA ASP A 102 5.21 33.41 -12.23
C ASP A 102 3.93 34.24 -12.49
N GLY A 103 2.87 33.61 -12.98
CA GLY A 103 1.60 34.26 -13.29
C GLY A 103 1.57 34.95 -14.65
N TYR A 104 2.46 34.58 -15.58
CA TYR A 104 2.41 35.02 -16.97
C TYR A 104 1.77 33.97 -17.87
N GLN A 105 1.14 34.41 -18.96
CA GLN A 105 0.57 33.48 -19.93
C GLN A 105 1.70 32.74 -20.66
N ILE A 106 1.57 31.42 -20.77
CA ILE A 106 2.51 30.58 -21.53
C ILE A 106 2.30 30.84 -23.01
N CYS A 107 3.28 31.46 -23.66
CA CYS A 107 3.34 31.60 -25.10
C CYS A 107 4.66 31.00 -25.62
N ASP A 108 4.63 30.48 -26.84
CA ASP A 108 5.84 29.99 -27.49
C ASP A 108 6.74 31.17 -27.88
N ASP A 109 8.04 31.09 -27.58
CA ASP A 109 9.03 32.14 -27.92
C ASP A 109 9.30 32.25 -29.43
N ARG A 110 8.61 31.42 -30.23
CA ARG A 110 8.67 31.55 -31.68
C ARG A 110 8.15 32.94 -32.06
N PRO A 111 8.97 33.81 -32.68
CA PRO A 111 8.48 35.08 -33.18
C PRO A 111 7.39 34.76 -34.18
N VAL A 112 6.14 35.02 -33.80
CA VAL A 112 5.07 35.14 -34.78
C VAL A 112 5.60 36.14 -35.78
N ARG A 113 5.74 35.72 -37.03
CA ARG A 113 5.97 36.63 -38.16
C ARG A 113 4.73 37.50 -38.31
N MET A 114 4.52 38.40 -37.35
CA MET A 114 3.76 39.61 -37.53
C MET A 114 4.54 40.37 -38.59
N ALA A 115 4.04 40.31 -39.82
CA ALA A 115 4.46 41.20 -40.87
C ALA A 115 4.39 42.62 -40.31
N VAL A 116 5.56 43.19 -40.03
CA VAL A 116 5.73 44.62 -39.84
C VAL A 116 5.24 45.24 -41.14
N ARG A 117 4.00 45.74 -41.14
CA ARG A 117 3.55 46.65 -42.17
C ARG A 117 4.33 47.94 -41.97
N HIS A 118 5.17 48.25 -42.95
CA HIS A 118 5.77 49.57 -43.10
C HIS A 118 4.68 50.52 -43.58
N ASP A 119 4.30 51.43 -42.70
CA ASP A 119 3.58 52.65 -43.01
C ASP A 119 4.46 53.82 -42.53
#